data_AF-A0A349H2Z9-F1
#
_entry.id   AF-A0A349H2Z9-F1
#
_cell.length_a   1.000
_cell.length_b   1.000
_cell.length_c   1.000
_cell.angle_alpha   90.00
_cell.angle_beta   90.00
_cell.angle_gamma   90.00
#
_symmetry.space_group_name_H-M   'P 1'
#
loop_
_entity.id
_entity.type
_entity.pdbx_description
1 polymer ?
#
loop_
_entity_poly.entity_id
_entity_poly.type
_entity_poly.pdbx_seq_one_letter_code
_entity_poly.pdbx_strand_id
1 'polypeptide(L)'
;MTTESRFLNRELSWLEFNQKVLDEAIDPSVPLLEQINFLAIATANLDEFFMVRVGGLKLMVQAGITDPDPAGLRPVEQLAAIHERTVRMTADIAETYRERIAPAMAREGLQTTAVDALSDKSRTALDAYFRNQLFPAITPAAVRPDNPFPLLASGALYMAVMLAPEGRKRAPRFAFIPLPSCLPRFIPVPEAETRLSFLILEDVIASHVAAFFPGQEILACSAIRATRNADVHVDETYAADLAHAMRTVLRRRKTSGCLRLEMAAGCPSDLADWLKAKLSVEESDVFRVDAPLRLQDLRAFYNREGLDHLRYAPWIPQQNPQLDPTRKMFDLIAAGDIILSLPFERFDPVVRMIEEAADDPDVLAIKQVLYRTNTGSPIIEALRRAALNGKSVTALIELKARFDEARNIEWAERLERNGVQVIYGIKDLKTHAKICMIVRREAEGVVRYLHLATGNYNVSTSRLYTDVGLFTRNDEIGLDASGFFNAVCGYSEPQPHRRLSQAPIDLRERLLELISAETAQRAQGHKARI
;
A
#
# COMPACT_ATOMS: atom_id res chain seq x y z
N MET A 1 17.54 30.43 -25.20
CA MET A 1 16.64 30.81 -24.11
C MET A 1 16.02 29.53 -23.60
N THR A 2 16.58 28.95 -22.53
CA THR A 2 15.94 27.83 -21.82
C THR A 2 14.71 28.41 -21.13
N THR A 3 13.55 28.34 -21.78
CA THR A 3 12.28 28.60 -21.10
C THR A 3 12.20 27.62 -19.94
N GLU A 4 12.34 28.13 -18.71
CA GLU A 4 12.08 27.36 -17.51
C GLU A 4 10.70 26.69 -17.64
N SER A 5 10.64 25.41 -17.29
CA SER A 5 9.41 24.66 -17.37
C SER A 5 8.37 25.25 -16.42
N ARG A 6 7.13 25.38 -16.89
CA ARG A 6 6.00 25.87 -16.08
C ARG A 6 5.43 24.80 -15.15
N PHE A 7 5.91 23.56 -15.23
CA PHE A 7 5.41 22.42 -14.47
C PHE A 7 6.53 21.80 -13.63
N LEU A 8 6.16 21.31 -12.45
CA LEU A 8 7.04 20.47 -11.65
C LEU A 8 7.02 19.04 -12.20
N ASN A 9 8.16 18.36 -12.18
CA ASN A 9 8.19 16.94 -12.48
C ASN A 9 7.37 16.18 -11.42
N ARG A 10 6.50 15.30 -11.89
CA ARG A 10 5.56 14.55 -11.04
C ARG A 10 6.28 13.67 -10.02
N GLU A 11 7.36 13.02 -10.41
CA GLU A 11 8.03 12.04 -9.57
C GLU A 11 8.91 12.70 -8.50
N LEU A 12 9.55 13.82 -8.83
CA LEU A 12 10.22 14.68 -7.85
C LEU A 12 9.21 15.30 -6.87
N SER A 13 8.07 15.78 -7.37
CA SER A 13 6.98 16.28 -6.51
C SER A 13 6.45 15.21 -5.54
N TRP A 14 6.39 13.95 -5.99
CA TRP A 14 6.04 12.82 -5.12
C TRP A 14 7.09 12.59 -4.02
N LEU A 15 8.39 12.71 -4.33
CA LEU A 15 9.46 12.59 -3.33
C LEU A 15 9.36 13.70 -2.27
N GLU A 16 9.02 14.93 -2.66
CA GLU A 16 8.78 16.00 -1.69
C GLU A 16 7.49 15.81 -0.86
N PHE A 17 6.46 15.17 -1.43
CA PHE A 17 5.33 14.71 -0.62
C PHE A 17 5.78 13.71 0.44
N ASN A 18 6.58 12.72 0.07
CA ASN A 18 7.03 11.70 1.02
C ASN A 18 8.06 12.26 2.02
N GLN A 19 8.78 13.32 1.66
CA GLN A 19 9.59 14.10 2.61
C GLN A 19 8.71 14.72 3.70
N LYS A 20 7.57 15.32 3.36
CA LYS A 20 6.64 15.85 4.37
C LYS A 20 6.14 14.77 5.34
N VAL A 21 5.97 13.54 4.84
CA VAL A 21 5.64 12.39 5.72
C VAL A 21 6.79 12.07 6.68
N LEU A 22 8.04 12.18 6.24
CA LEU A 22 9.22 12.03 7.11
C LEU A 22 9.34 13.19 8.10
N ASP A 23 8.98 14.42 7.70
CA ASP A 23 9.04 15.60 8.56
C ASP A 23 8.12 15.46 9.79
N GLU A 24 6.97 14.76 9.65
CA GLU A 24 6.11 14.38 10.79
C GLU A 24 6.81 13.42 11.77
N ALA A 25 7.78 12.61 11.31
CA ALA A 25 8.60 11.78 12.19
C ALA A 25 9.68 12.59 12.95
N ILE A 26 9.93 13.83 12.53
CA ILE A 26 10.93 14.74 13.09
C ILE A 26 10.29 15.79 14.01
N ASP A 27 8.98 16.05 13.84
CA ASP A 27 8.24 17.05 14.61
C ASP A 27 8.15 16.68 16.11
N PRO A 28 8.68 17.51 17.02
CA PRO A 28 8.62 17.27 18.46
C PRO A 28 7.20 17.34 19.05
N SER A 29 6.22 17.89 18.34
CA SER A 29 4.81 17.91 18.76
C SER A 29 4.10 16.57 18.54
N VAL A 30 4.67 15.71 17.69
CA VAL A 30 4.16 14.38 17.37
C VAL A 30 4.62 13.37 18.44
N PRO A 31 3.72 12.59 19.05
CA PRO A 31 4.10 11.56 20.03
C PRO A 31 5.05 10.49 19.45
N LEU A 32 5.93 9.91 20.27
CA LEU A 32 7.02 9.03 19.78
C LEU A 32 6.54 7.84 18.94
N LEU A 33 5.46 7.15 19.34
CA LEU A 33 4.96 6.02 18.54
C LEU A 33 4.37 6.49 17.21
N GLU A 34 3.85 7.71 17.15
CA GLU A 34 3.39 8.34 15.90
C GLU A 34 4.58 8.72 15.02
N GLN A 35 5.66 9.26 15.58
CA GLN A 35 6.90 9.52 14.85
C GLN A 35 7.47 8.23 14.23
N ILE A 36 7.49 7.14 15.01
CA ILE A 36 7.88 5.81 14.51
C ILE A 36 6.95 5.35 13.38
N ASN A 37 5.64 5.58 13.52
CA ASN A 37 4.67 5.24 12.49
C ASN A 37 4.91 6.06 11.21
N PHE A 38 5.18 7.36 11.30
CA PHE A 38 5.51 8.22 10.17
C PHE A 38 6.81 7.81 9.47
N LEU A 39 7.87 7.49 10.22
CA LEU A 39 9.11 6.93 9.66
C LEU A 39 8.84 5.62 8.91
N ALA A 40 7.99 4.76 9.47
CA ALA A 40 7.56 3.54 8.83
C ALA A 40 6.68 3.78 7.58
N ILE A 41 5.80 4.80 7.59
CA ILE A 41 5.02 5.21 6.41
C ILE A 41 5.97 5.72 5.32
N ALA A 42 6.90 6.62 5.66
CA ALA A 42 7.83 7.21 4.69
C ALA A 42 8.68 6.14 3.98
N THR A 43 9.20 5.16 4.73
CA THR A 43 9.96 4.04 4.16
C THR A 43 9.10 3.11 3.30
N ALA A 44 7.90 2.73 3.76
CA ALA A 44 6.99 1.90 2.98
C ALA A 44 6.49 2.60 1.69
N ASN A 45 6.21 3.90 1.76
CA ASN A 45 5.87 4.71 0.59
C ASN A 45 7.01 4.71 -0.42
N LEU A 46 8.26 4.87 0.05
CA LEU A 46 9.42 4.87 -0.82
C LEU A 46 9.58 3.53 -1.55
N ASP A 47 9.28 2.40 -0.89
CA ASP A 47 9.23 1.10 -1.56
C ASP A 47 8.22 1.08 -2.70
N GLU A 48 6.99 1.54 -2.46
CA GLU A 48 5.95 1.60 -3.48
C GLU A 48 6.36 2.50 -4.65
N PHE A 49 6.99 3.63 -4.36
CA PHE A 49 7.53 4.53 -5.38
C PHE A 49 8.56 3.83 -6.27
N PHE A 50 9.51 3.09 -5.69
CA PHE A 50 10.46 2.31 -6.49
C PHE A 50 9.73 1.22 -7.30
N MET A 51 8.88 0.42 -6.65
CA MET A 51 8.18 -0.70 -7.28
C MET A 51 7.30 -0.28 -8.46
N VAL A 52 6.73 0.94 -8.42
CA VAL A 52 5.76 1.42 -9.41
C VAL A 52 6.33 2.52 -10.31
N ARG A 53 6.79 3.64 -9.74
CA ARG A 53 7.22 4.82 -10.52
C ARG A 53 8.56 4.59 -11.19
N VAL A 54 9.57 4.21 -10.41
CA VAL A 54 10.91 3.92 -10.94
C VAL A 54 10.86 2.70 -11.86
N GLY A 55 10.09 1.68 -11.47
CA GLY A 55 9.80 0.51 -12.32
C GLY A 55 9.26 0.89 -13.70
N GLY A 56 8.22 1.74 -13.75
CA GLY A 56 7.64 2.23 -15.01
C GLY A 56 8.63 3.05 -15.85
N LEU A 57 9.39 3.95 -15.24
CA LEU A 57 10.41 4.75 -15.94
C LEU A 57 11.52 3.88 -16.54
N LYS A 58 12.00 2.85 -15.82
CA LYS A 58 12.99 1.92 -16.35
C LYS A 58 12.45 1.10 -17.52
N LEU A 59 11.17 0.70 -17.48
CA LEU A 59 10.53 0.04 -18.62
C LEU A 59 10.44 0.97 -19.84
N MET A 60 10.14 2.25 -19.65
CA MET A 60 10.14 3.24 -20.74
C MET A 60 11.53 3.38 -21.37
N VAL A 61 12.58 3.48 -20.56
CA VAL A 61 13.97 3.55 -21.06
C VAL A 61 14.35 2.28 -21.82
N GLN A 62 13.99 1.10 -21.29
CA GLN A 62 14.23 -0.19 -21.97
C GLN A 62 13.48 -0.30 -23.31
N ALA A 63 12.30 0.30 -23.40
CA ALA A 63 11.53 0.39 -24.65
C ALA A 63 12.03 1.48 -25.61
N GLY A 64 13.08 2.23 -25.25
CA GLY A 64 13.63 3.31 -26.07
C GLY A 64 12.77 4.57 -26.12
N ILE A 65 11.83 4.74 -25.18
CA ILE A 65 10.98 5.95 -25.10
C ILE A 65 11.84 7.11 -24.60
N THR A 66 11.83 8.21 -25.34
CA THR A 66 12.64 9.41 -25.05
C THR A 66 11.82 10.69 -24.93
N ASP A 67 10.50 10.60 -25.08
CA ASP A 67 9.60 11.74 -24.96
C ASP A 67 9.69 12.36 -23.57
N PRO A 68 9.87 13.69 -23.46
CA PRO A 68 9.89 14.37 -22.17
C PRO A 68 8.50 14.37 -21.51
N ASP A 69 8.48 14.39 -20.18
CA ASP A 69 7.26 14.65 -19.43
C ASP A 69 6.79 16.11 -19.59
N PRO A 70 5.62 16.50 -19.04
CA PRO A 70 5.17 17.89 -19.07
C PRO A 70 6.14 18.88 -18.41
N ALA A 71 7.02 18.42 -17.52
CA ALA A 71 8.07 19.24 -16.92
C ALA A 71 9.31 19.39 -17.82
N GLY A 72 9.37 18.70 -18.96
CA GLY A 72 10.47 18.77 -19.93
C GLY A 72 11.58 17.73 -19.71
N LEU A 73 11.42 16.78 -18.79
CA LEU A 73 12.44 15.77 -18.47
C LEU A 73 12.16 14.46 -19.18
N ARG A 74 13.16 13.96 -19.92
CA ARG A 74 13.13 12.62 -20.53
C ARG A 74 13.23 11.53 -19.46
N PRO A 75 12.77 10.30 -19.69
CA PRO A 75 12.78 9.23 -18.67
C PRO A 75 14.16 8.99 -18.03
N VAL A 76 15.24 9.06 -18.81
CA VAL A 76 16.62 8.93 -18.30
C VAL A 76 17.00 10.09 -17.37
N GLU A 77 16.60 11.31 -17.70
CA GLU A 77 16.86 12.51 -16.89
C GLU A 77 16.04 12.47 -15.59
N GLN A 78 14.80 11.97 -15.66
CA GLN A 78 13.98 11.74 -14.47
C GLN A 78 14.61 10.70 -13.55
N LEU A 79 15.09 9.57 -14.07
CA LEU A 79 15.78 8.55 -13.27
C LEU A 79 17.03 9.11 -12.58
N ALA A 80 17.83 9.92 -13.28
CA ALA A 80 19.00 10.57 -12.70
C ALA A 80 18.62 11.53 -11.56
N ALA A 81 17.62 12.38 -11.77
CA ALA A 81 17.13 13.32 -10.74
C ALA A 81 16.50 12.59 -9.54
N ILE A 82 15.76 11.51 -9.80
CA ILE A 82 15.20 10.63 -8.76
C ILE A 82 16.31 9.99 -7.94
N HIS A 83 17.35 9.44 -8.58
CA HIS A 83 18.49 8.86 -7.88
C HIS A 83 19.11 9.87 -6.91
N GLU A 84 19.46 11.07 -7.41
CA GLU A 84 20.06 12.12 -6.60
C GLU A 84 19.20 12.49 -5.37
N ARG A 85 17.89 12.64 -5.56
CA ARG A 85 16.96 12.97 -4.47
C ARG A 85 16.73 11.82 -3.50
N THR A 86 16.68 10.58 -3.97
CA THR A 86 16.45 9.39 -3.13
C THR A 86 17.67 9.02 -2.32
N VAL A 87 18.89 9.27 -2.80
CA VAL A 87 20.11 9.16 -2.00
C VAL A 87 20.03 10.09 -0.78
N ARG A 88 19.67 11.37 -0.99
CA ARG A 88 19.43 12.31 0.12
C ARG A 88 18.35 11.82 1.06
N MET A 89 17.18 11.44 0.53
CA MET A 89 16.06 10.96 1.35
C MET A 89 16.42 9.75 2.20
N THR A 90 17.23 8.82 1.66
CA THR A 90 17.68 7.64 2.39
C THR A 90 18.62 8.02 3.53
N ALA A 91 19.49 9.02 3.32
CA ALA A 91 20.31 9.57 4.38
C ALA A 91 19.47 10.26 5.46
N ASP A 92 18.48 11.07 5.07
CA ASP A 92 17.55 11.75 6.00
C ASP A 92 16.77 10.73 6.85
N ILE A 93 16.31 9.63 6.25
CA ILE A 93 15.64 8.51 6.95
C ILE A 93 16.59 7.86 7.99
N ALA A 94 17.83 7.58 7.60
CA ALA A 94 18.81 6.95 8.48
C ALA A 94 19.21 7.88 9.63
N GLU A 95 19.41 9.17 9.36
CA GLU A 95 19.68 10.19 10.37
C GLU A 95 18.50 10.35 11.34
N THR A 96 17.27 10.45 10.82
CA THR A 96 16.05 10.53 11.64
C THR A 96 15.96 9.35 12.61
N TYR A 97 16.24 8.14 12.13
CA TYR A 97 16.29 6.97 12.99
C TYR A 97 17.37 7.08 14.07
N ARG A 98 18.62 7.34 13.70
CA ARG A 98 19.77 7.31 14.62
C ARG A 98 19.78 8.44 15.63
N GLU A 99 19.48 9.65 15.19
CA GLU A 99 19.66 10.86 16.00
C GLU A 99 18.39 11.22 16.80
N ARG A 100 17.21 10.73 16.39
CA ARG A 100 15.93 11.09 17.03
C ARG A 100 15.18 9.89 17.56
N ILE A 101 14.81 8.97 16.68
CA ILE A 101 13.90 7.88 17.04
C ILE A 101 14.56 6.90 18.01
N ALA A 102 15.73 6.36 17.69
CA ALA A 102 16.41 5.38 18.54
C ALA A 102 16.75 5.93 19.95
N PRO A 103 17.28 7.17 20.10
CA PRO A 103 17.47 7.78 21.42
C PRO A 103 16.16 8.02 22.19
N ALA A 104 15.08 8.42 21.50
CA ALA A 104 13.79 8.61 22.14
C ALA A 104 13.16 7.29 22.60
N MET A 105 13.25 6.24 21.78
CA MET A 105 12.86 4.89 22.14
C MET A 105 13.63 4.40 23.38
N ALA A 106 14.95 4.63 23.43
CA ALA A 106 15.77 4.24 24.58
C ALA A 106 15.34 4.93 25.88
N ARG A 107 14.93 6.21 25.84
CA ARG A 107 14.39 6.94 27.02
C ARG A 107 13.09 6.32 27.55
N GLU A 108 12.25 5.79 26.67
CA GLU A 108 11.02 5.07 27.01
C GLU A 108 11.28 3.57 27.30
N GLY A 109 12.55 3.17 27.43
CA GLY A 109 12.94 1.79 27.73
C GLY A 109 12.87 0.82 26.55
N LEU A 110 12.59 1.31 25.34
CA LEU A 110 12.62 0.55 24.08
C LEU A 110 13.99 0.67 23.42
N GLN A 111 14.97 -0.12 23.82
CA GLN A 111 16.33 0.00 23.28
C GLN A 111 16.76 -1.24 22.49
N THR A 112 17.41 -1.02 21.35
CA THR A 112 18.15 -2.06 20.64
C THR A 112 19.44 -2.37 21.39
N THR A 113 19.68 -3.63 21.68
CA THR A 113 20.91 -4.10 22.33
C THR A 113 21.77 -4.83 21.32
N ALA A 114 23.07 -4.57 21.30
CA ALA A 114 24.01 -5.36 20.49
C ALA A 114 24.20 -6.74 21.11
N VAL A 115 24.33 -7.79 20.29
CA VAL A 115 24.57 -9.16 20.78
C VAL A 115 25.83 -9.24 21.65
N ASP A 116 26.84 -8.44 21.32
CA ASP A 116 28.10 -8.40 22.07
C ASP A 116 28.00 -7.73 23.44
N ALA A 117 26.95 -6.96 23.68
CA ALA A 117 26.67 -6.31 24.96
C ALA A 117 25.84 -7.18 25.92
N LEU A 118 25.48 -8.41 25.52
CA LEU A 118 24.69 -9.32 26.36
C LEU A 118 25.51 -9.86 27.53
N SER A 119 24.85 -10.03 28.68
CA SER A 119 25.39 -10.81 29.79
C SER A 119 25.60 -12.28 29.39
N ASP A 120 26.48 -13.00 30.08
CA ASP A 120 26.72 -14.44 29.81
C ASP A 120 25.44 -15.28 29.90
N LYS A 121 24.54 -14.92 30.85
CA LYS A 121 23.26 -15.59 31.04
C LYS A 121 22.28 -15.30 29.90
N SER A 122 22.15 -14.03 29.50
CA SER A 122 21.33 -13.64 28.34
C SER A 122 21.88 -14.21 27.03
N ARG A 123 23.20 -14.31 26.87
CA ARG A 123 23.87 -14.97 25.74
C ARG A 123 23.55 -16.46 25.70
N THR A 124 23.66 -17.16 26.83
CA THR A 124 23.29 -18.59 26.93
C THR A 124 21.83 -18.83 26.54
N ALA A 125 20.93 -17.94 27.00
CA ALA A 125 19.52 -18.00 26.65
C ALA A 125 19.26 -17.70 25.17
N LEU A 126 19.98 -16.72 24.59
CA LEU A 126 19.93 -16.43 23.15
C LEU A 126 20.38 -17.62 22.32
N ASP A 127 21.50 -18.27 22.70
CA ASP A 127 22.02 -19.43 21.97
C ASP A 127 21.00 -20.60 21.99
N ALA A 128 20.32 -20.80 23.12
CA ALA A 128 19.25 -21.80 23.24
C ALA A 128 18.03 -21.43 22.38
N TYR A 129 17.63 -20.16 22.38
CA TYR A 129 16.54 -19.66 21.54
C TYR A 129 16.88 -19.81 20.05
N PHE A 130 18.10 -19.47 19.65
CA PHE A 130 18.60 -19.65 18.28
C PHE A 130 18.51 -21.13 17.88
N ARG A 131 19.10 -22.05 18.66
CA ARG A 131 19.10 -23.48 18.33
C ARG A 131 17.72 -24.11 18.26
N ASN A 132 16.81 -23.72 19.17
CA ASN A 132 15.52 -24.39 19.33
C ASN A 132 14.40 -23.76 18.48
N GLN A 133 14.49 -22.47 18.15
CA GLN A 133 13.40 -21.74 17.46
C GLN A 133 13.83 -21.15 16.12
N LEU A 134 14.97 -20.47 16.06
CA LEU A 134 15.39 -19.77 14.82
C LEU A 134 16.00 -20.73 13.80
N PHE A 135 17.02 -21.50 14.21
CA PHE A 135 17.78 -22.39 13.33
C PHE A 135 16.88 -23.43 12.61
N PRO A 136 15.91 -24.10 13.27
CA PRO A 136 15.04 -25.07 12.60
C PRO A 136 14.07 -24.45 11.58
N ALA A 137 13.77 -23.15 11.72
CA ALA A 137 12.83 -22.43 10.85
C ALA A 137 13.51 -21.77 9.63
N ILE A 138 14.84 -21.74 9.58
CA ILE A 138 15.62 -21.00 8.59
C ILE A 138 16.49 -21.97 7.79
N THR A 139 16.31 -21.96 6.47
CA THR A 139 17.12 -22.77 5.55
C THR A 139 17.96 -21.87 4.65
N PRO A 140 19.30 -21.94 4.70
CA PRO A 140 20.17 -21.21 3.79
C PRO A 140 20.03 -21.68 2.34
N ALA A 141 20.07 -20.74 1.41
CA ALA A 141 20.10 -21.00 -0.03
C ALA A 141 21.50 -20.73 -0.59
N ALA A 142 22.26 -21.80 -0.84
CA ALA A 142 23.59 -21.72 -1.45
C ALA A 142 23.50 -21.41 -2.95
N VAL A 143 24.37 -20.54 -3.44
CA VAL A 143 24.49 -20.19 -4.85
C VAL A 143 25.52 -21.11 -5.47
N ARG A 144 25.08 -21.96 -6.41
CA ARG A 144 25.96 -22.88 -7.13
C ARG A 144 25.85 -22.69 -8.64
N PRO A 145 26.87 -23.04 -9.43
CA PRO A 145 26.81 -22.92 -10.90
C PRO A 145 25.72 -23.80 -11.54
N ASP A 146 25.45 -24.96 -10.93
CA ASP A 146 24.48 -25.96 -11.35
C ASP A 146 23.03 -25.65 -10.91
N ASN A 147 22.84 -24.64 -10.06
CA ASN A 147 21.52 -24.26 -9.57
C ASN A 147 21.16 -22.81 -9.95
N PRO A 148 19.87 -22.52 -10.19
CA PRO A 148 19.43 -21.15 -10.39
C PRO A 148 19.71 -20.32 -9.14
N PHE A 149 20.04 -19.04 -9.35
CA PHE A 149 20.16 -18.07 -8.27
C PHE A 149 18.86 -18.03 -7.45
N PRO A 150 18.92 -18.00 -6.11
CA PRO A 150 17.72 -18.02 -5.29
C PRO A 150 16.85 -16.80 -5.56
N LEU A 151 15.54 -17.03 -5.65
CA LEU A 151 14.59 -15.95 -5.85
C LEU A 151 14.46 -15.13 -4.56
N LEU A 152 15.11 -13.97 -4.53
CA LEU A 152 14.96 -13.01 -3.43
C LEU A 152 13.60 -12.30 -3.57
N ALA A 153 12.72 -12.49 -2.60
CA ALA A 153 11.40 -11.86 -2.56
C ALA A 153 11.53 -10.33 -2.40
N SER A 154 10.71 -9.59 -3.15
CA SER A 154 10.72 -8.11 -3.11
C SER A 154 10.43 -7.60 -1.70
N GLY A 155 11.27 -6.69 -1.20
CA GLY A 155 11.13 -6.03 0.11
C GLY A 155 11.43 -6.93 1.32
N ALA A 156 11.75 -8.21 1.12
CA ALA A 156 12.12 -9.12 2.21
C ALA A 156 13.59 -8.94 2.60
N LEU A 157 13.89 -9.20 3.87
CA LEU A 157 15.24 -9.17 4.42
C LEU A 157 15.94 -10.50 4.21
N TYR A 158 17.22 -10.43 3.85
CA TYR A 158 18.11 -11.58 3.74
C TYR A 158 19.46 -11.25 4.37
N MET A 159 20.13 -12.26 4.92
CA MET A 159 21.58 -12.18 5.16
C MET A 159 22.29 -12.73 3.93
N ALA A 160 23.10 -11.91 3.27
CA ALA A 160 24.03 -12.35 2.24
C ALA A 160 25.34 -12.79 2.91
N VAL A 161 25.77 -14.01 2.62
CA VAL A 161 26.95 -14.64 3.24
C VAL A 161 27.97 -14.97 2.16
N MET A 162 29.20 -14.50 2.36
CA MET A 162 30.36 -14.84 1.55
C MET A 162 31.21 -15.86 2.30
N LEU A 163 31.49 -16.99 1.66
CA LEU A 163 32.23 -18.12 2.21
C LEU A 163 33.57 -18.25 1.49
N ALA A 164 34.57 -18.74 2.21
CA ALA A 164 35.87 -19.02 1.62
C ALA A 164 35.77 -20.03 0.47
N PRO A 165 36.67 -19.96 -0.52
CA PRO A 165 36.72 -20.91 -1.62
C PRO A 165 36.99 -22.35 -1.17
N GLU A 166 36.48 -23.34 -1.90
CA GLU A 166 36.95 -24.73 -1.76
C GLU A 166 38.29 -24.91 -2.46
N GLY A 167 39.38 -24.64 -1.73
CA GLY A 167 40.75 -24.78 -2.22
C GLY A 167 41.34 -23.49 -2.79
N ARG A 168 42.69 -23.41 -2.82
CA ARG A 168 43.47 -22.17 -3.01
C ARG A 168 43.27 -21.42 -4.35
N LYS A 169 42.57 -22.00 -5.34
CA LYS A 169 42.40 -21.42 -6.69
C LYS A 169 40.94 -21.17 -7.09
N ARG A 170 39.97 -21.31 -6.18
CA ARG A 170 38.55 -21.10 -6.50
C ARG A 170 38.09 -19.70 -6.09
N ALA A 171 37.01 -19.24 -6.71
CA ALA A 171 36.33 -18.01 -6.29
C ALA A 171 35.60 -18.23 -4.94
N PRO A 172 35.32 -17.15 -4.19
CA PRO A 172 34.43 -17.21 -3.03
C PRO A 172 33.08 -17.83 -3.37
N ARG A 173 32.46 -18.49 -2.39
CA ARG A 173 31.11 -19.06 -2.52
C ARG A 173 30.12 -18.15 -1.81
N PHE A 174 28.87 -18.17 -2.25
CA PHE A 174 27.84 -17.25 -1.74
C PHE A 174 26.61 -18.03 -1.30
N ALA A 175 25.95 -17.55 -0.24
CA ALA A 175 24.70 -18.09 0.25
C ALA A 175 23.80 -16.97 0.78
N PHE A 176 22.49 -17.24 0.80
CA PHE A 176 21.50 -16.31 1.34
C PHE A 176 20.71 -16.99 2.45
N ILE A 177 20.53 -16.29 3.56
CA ILE A 177 19.69 -16.73 4.65
C ILE A 177 18.43 -15.84 4.65
N PRO A 178 17.24 -16.36 4.29
CA PRO A 178 16.01 -15.59 4.37
C PRO A 178 15.68 -15.27 5.82
N LEU A 179 15.20 -14.05 6.08
CA LEU A 179 14.60 -13.66 7.36
C LEU A 179 13.07 -13.64 7.21
N PRO A 180 12.39 -14.77 7.42
CA PRO A 180 10.96 -14.88 7.12
C PRO A 180 10.12 -14.06 8.10
N SER A 181 9.03 -13.47 7.60
CA SER A 181 8.14 -12.61 8.40
C SER A 181 7.33 -13.35 9.46
N CYS A 182 7.33 -14.69 9.46
CA CYS A 182 6.73 -15.49 10.53
C CYS A 182 7.57 -15.50 11.81
N LEU A 183 8.85 -15.13 11.74
CA LEU A 183 9.72 -15.00 12.90
C LEU A 183 9.67 -13.56 13.44
N PRO A 184 9.71 -13.38 14.78
CA PRO A 184 9.75 -12.05 15.37
C PRO A 184 11.07 -11.37 15.00
N ARG A 185 11.00 -10.20 14.35
CA ARG A 185 12.20 -9.42 14.03
C ARG A 185 12.85 -8.79 15.25
N PHE A 186 12.06 -8.40 16.25
CA PHE A 186 12.55 -7.85 17.52
C PHE A 186 12.43 -8.91 18.60
N ILE A 187 13.56 -9.42 19.06
CA ILE A 187 13.65 -10.52 20.03
C ILE A 187 13.90 -9.91 21.41
N PRO A 188 13.03 -10.11 22.41
CA PRO A 188 13.25 -9.55 23.74
C PRO A 188 14.53 -10.12 24.37
N VAL A 189 15.31 -9.26 25.04
CA VAL A 189 16.49 -9.71 25.79
C VAL A 189 16.00 -10.45 27.05
N PRO A 190 16.40 -11.71 27.27
CA PRO A 190 16.10 -12.42 28.50
C PRO A 190 16.68 -11.65 29.71
N GLU A 191 15.83 -11.34 30.70
CA GLU A 191 16.16 -10.70 32.00
C GLU A 191 16.23 -9.18 32.07
N ALA A 192 15.72 -8.45 31.08
CA ALA A 192 15.58 -7.01 31.25
C ALA A 192 14.41 -6.68 32.22
N GLU A 193 14.69 -6.69 33.53
CA GLU A 193 13.69 -6.55 34.61
C GLU A 193 12.92 -5.22 34.60
N THR A 194 13.43 -4.18 33.94
CA THR A 194 12.85 -2.84 33.96
C THR A 194 12.89 -2.10 32.62
N ARG A 195 13.44 -2.71 31.56
CA ARG A 195 13.56 -2.09 30.23
C ARG A 195 13.18 -3.08 29.14
N LEU A 196 12.37 -2.68 28.18
CA LEU A 196 12.00 -3.46 27.01
C LEU A 196 13.15 -3.49 25.99
N SER A 197 14.29 -4.03 26.39
CA SER A 197 15.46 -4.21 25.52
C SER A 197 15.21 -5.35 24.54
N PHE A 198 15.60 -5.16 23.28
CA PHE A 198 15.45 -6.18 22.24
C PHE A 198 16.68 -6.27 21.35
N LEU A 199 16.90 -7.46 20.82
CA LEU A 199 17.85 -7.76 19.75
C LEU A 199 17.11 -7.66 18.41
N ILE A 200 17.82 -7.30 17.36
CA ILE A 200 17.30 -7.35 15.99
C ILE A 200 17.67 -8.71 15.37
N LEU A 201 16.73 -9.35 14.68
CA LEU A 201 16.90 -10.68 14.11
C LEU A 201 18.12 -10.80 13.19
N GLU A 202 18.36 -9.82 12.30
CA GLU A 202 19.55 -9.83 11.44
C GLU A 202 20.87 -9.91 12.24
N ASP A 203 20.98 -9.25 13.38
CA ASP A 203 22.18 -9.28 14.24
C ASP A 203 22.32 -10.63 14.96
N VAL A 204 21.19 -11.21 15.39
CA VAL A 204 21.16 -12.56 15.99
C VAL A 204 21.60 -13.60 14.96
N ILE A 205 21.13 -13.52 13.72
CA ILE A 205 21.55 -14.42 12.65
C ILE A 205 23.02 -14.20 12.27
N ALA A 206 23.48 -12.94 12.21
CA ALA A 206 24.87 -12.63 11.92
C ALA A 206 25.83 -13.22 12.98
N SER A 207 25.52 -13.07 14.26
CA SER A 207 26.33 -13.62 15.36
C SER A 207 26.39 -15.16 15.38
N HIS A 208 25.38 -15.82 14.82
CA HIS A 208 25.29 -17.29 14.75
C HIS A 208 25.49 -17.86 13.35
N VAL A 209 25.96 -17.06 12.39
CA VAL A 209 25.99 -17.42 10.96
C VAL A 209 26.80 -18.70 10.70
N ALA A 210 27.84 -18.96 11.48
CA ALA A 210 28.67 -20.16 11.37
C ALA A 210 27.89 -21.46 11.58
N ALA A 211 26.82 -21.46 12.39
CA ALA A 211 25.99 -22.63 12.64
C ALA A 211 25.29 -23.15 11.36
N PHE A 212 25.02 -22.25 10.41
CA PHE A 212 24.42 -22.60 9.11
C PHE A 212 25.41 -23.22 8.12
N PHE A 213 26.72 -23.06 8.34
CA PHE A 213 27.78 -23.48 7.41
C PHE A 213 28.91 -24.23 8.14
N PRO A 214 28.62 -25.40 8.74
CA PRO A 214 29.63 -26.15 9.49
C PRO A 214 30.84 -26.49 8.62
N GLY A 215 32.04 -26.28 9.18
CA GLY A 215 33.31 -26.54 8.50
C GLY A 215 33.66 -25.55 7.38
N GLN A 216 32.91 -24.45 7.24
CA GLN A 216 33.20 -23.39 6.28
C GLN A 216 33.72 -22.14 6.99
N GLU A 217 34.67 -21.43 6.36
CA GLU A 217 35.11 -20.11 6.80
C GLU A 217 34.18 -19.04 6.23
N ILE A 218 33.64 -18.19 7.11
CA ILE A 218 32.79 -17.05 6.74
C ILE A 218 33.67 -15.83 6.50
N LEU A 219 33.67 -15.30 5.28
CA LEU A 219 34.43 -14.10 4.91
C LEU A 219 33.62 -12.81 5.14
N ALA A 220 32.30 -12.86 4.93
CA ALA A 220 31.41 -11.72 5.16
C ALA A 220 29.97 -12.19 5.43
N CYS A 221 29.24 -11.42 6.23
CA CYS A 221 27.81 -11.56 6.43
C CYS A 221 27.21 -10.15 6.51
N SER A 222 26.19 -9.87 5.69
CA SER A 222 25.56 -8.54 5.66
C SER A 222 24.07 -8.66 5.38
N ALA A 223 23.27 -7.84 6.07
CA ALA A 223 21.86 -7.69 5.78
C ALA A 223 21.67 -6.98 4.43
N ILE A 224 20.76 -7.50 3.62
CA ILE A 224 20.38 -6.93 2.33
C ILE A 224 18.87 -6.97 2.13
N ARG A 225 18.38 -6.12 1.23
CA ARG A 225 16.99 -6.08 0.80
C ARG A 225 16.91 -5.67 -0.65
N ALA A 226 16.16 -6.43 -1.45
CA ALA A 226 15.98 -6.16 -2.86
C ALA A 226 14.53 -5.73 -3.12
N THR A 227 14.33 -4.60 -3.78
CA THR A 227 13.00 -4.15 -4.23
C THR A 227 12.89 -4.41 -5.73
N ARG A 228 11.80 -5.05 -6.16
CA ARG A 228 11.58 -5.47 -7.55
C ARG A 228 10.39 -4.76 -8.19
N ASN A 229 10.35 -4.75 -9.51
CA ASN A 229 9.29 -4.08 -10.26
C ASN A 229 7.93 -4.75 -10.04
N ALA A 230 6.93 -3.95 -9.64
CA ALA A 230 5.53 -4.37 -9.54
C ALA A 230 4.71 -3.98 -10.78
N ASP A 231 5.24 -3.13 -11.68
CA ASP A 231 4.58 -2.65 -12.89
C ASP A 231 4.66 -3.66 -14.05
N VAL A 232 4.17 -4.87 -13.79
CA VAL A 232 3.93 -5.88 -14.82
C VAL A 232 2.47 -5.74 -15.27
N HIS A 233 2.25 -5.40 -16.54
CA HIS A 233 0.91 -5.22 -17.10
C HIS A 233 0.32 -6.52 -17.64
N VAL A 234 -1.02 -6.60 -17.59
CA VAL A 234 -1.82 -7.63 -18.28
C VAL A 234 -2.05 -7.14 -19.71
N ASP A 235 -1.82 -7.97 -20.72
CA ASP A 235 -2.31 -7.71 -22.07
C ASP A 235 -3.79 -8.14 -22.15
N GLU A 236 -4.68 -7.15 -22.17
CA GLU A 236 -6.14 -7.34 -22.21
C GLU A 236 -6.65 -7.73 -23.61
N THR A 237 -5.79 -7.66 -24.64
CA THR A 237 -6.19 -7.94 -26.02
C THR A 237 -6.40 -9.43 -26.26
N TYR A 238 -5.69 -10.28 -25.53
CA TYR A 238 -5.70 -11.73 -25.71
C TYR A 238 -6.25 -12.51 -24.51
N ALA A 239 -6.65 -11.82 -23.44
CA ALA A 239 -7.18 -12.44 -22.22
C ALA A 239 -8.71 -12.58 -22.27
N ALA A 240 -9.20 -13.81 -22.44
CA ALA A 240 -10.63 -14.12 -22.32
C ALA A 240 -11.15 -14.07 -20.87
N ASP A 241 -10.25 -14.26 -19.89
CA ASP A 241 -10.52 -14.19 -18.45
C ASP A 241 -9.50 -13.27 -17.77
N LEU A 242 -9.97 -12.09 -17.35
CA LEU A 242 -9.14 -11.07 -16.69
C LEU A 242 -8.60 -11.54 -15.34
N ALA A 243 -9.38 -12.32 -14.57
CA ALA A 243 -8.94 -12.84 -13.27
C ALA A 243 -7.80 -13.85 -13.44
N HIS A 244 -7.89 -14.74 -14.43
CA HIS A 244 -6.81 -15.67 -14.77
C HIS A 244 -5.55 -14.94 -15.27
N ALA A 245 -5.71 -13.95 -16.16
CA ALA A 245 -4.59 -13.16 -16.66
C ALA A 245 -3.87 -12.38 -15.54
N MET A 246 -4.63 -11.85 -14.58
CA MET A 246 -4.09 -11.15 -13.42
C MET A 246 -3.26 -12.08 -12.51
N ARG A 247 -3.68 -13.33 -12.31
CA ARG A 247 -2.86 -14.34 -11.58
C ARG A 247 -1.51 -14.59 -12.24
N THR A 248 -1.48 -14.62 -13.57
CA THR A 248 -0.23 -14.78 -14.34
C THR A 248 0.70 -13.60 -14.13
N VAL A 249 0.17 -12.38 -14.12
CA VAL A 249 0.93 -11.16 -13.81
C VAL A 249 1.50 -11.19 -12.39
N LEU A 250 0.70 -11.58 -11.39
CA LEU A 250 1.18 -11.71 -10.01
C LEU A 250 2.34 -12.71 -9.88
N ARG A 251 2.35 -13.78 -10.68
CA ARG A 251 3.48 -14.73 -10.75
C ARG A 251 4.72 -14.11 -11.39
N ARG A 252 4.57 -13.36 -12.50
CA ARG A 252 5.66 -12.68 -13.19
C ARG A 252 6.30 -11.56 -12.36
N ARG A 253 5.51 -10.83 -11.55
CA ARG A 253 6.03 -9.82 -10.60
C ARG A 253 7.05 -10.41 -9.62
N LYS A 254 6.89 -11.67 -9.22
CA LYS A 254 7.85 -12.33 -8.30
C LYS A 254 9.24 -12.48 -8.92
N THR A 255 9.34 -12.54 -10.25
CA THR A 255 10.57 -12.77 -11.00
C THR A 255 11.05 -11.53 -11.77
N SER A 256 10.49 -10.35 -11.51
CA SER A 256 10.90 -9.11 -12.19
C SER A 256 12.30 -8.65 -11.76
N GLY A 257 12.94 -7.81 -12.57
CA GLY A 257 14.27 -7.26 -12.28
C GLY A 257 14.34 -6.52 -10.94
N CYS A 258 15.52 -6.56 -10.32
CA CYS A 258 15.79 -5.78 -9.12
C CYS A 258 15.89 -4.29 -9.50
N LEU A 259 15.12 -3.44 -8.82
CA LEU A 259 15.07 -2.00 -9.06
C LEU A 259 15.93 -1.22 -8.08
N ARG A 260 16.06 -1.73 -6.85
CA ARG A 260 16.80 -1.12 -5.74
C ARG A 260 17.38 -2.22 -4.87
N LEU A 261 18.69 -2.15 -4.61
CA LEU A 261 19.40 -3.01 -3.67
C LEU A 261 19.84 -2.19 -2.46
N GLU A 262 19.21 -2.44 -1.32
CA GLU A 262 19.61 -1.88 -0.04
C GLU A 262 20.54 -2.86 0.67
N MET A 263 21.62 -2.34 1.26
CA MET A 263 22.58 -3.12 2.05
C MET A 263 23.00 -2.34 3.29
N ALA A 264 23.31 -3.05 4.36
CA ALA A 264 23.86 -2.41 5.56
C ALA A 264 25.13 -1.62 5.21
N ALA A 265 25.34 -0.45 5.83
CA ALA A 265 26.48 0.43 5.54
C ALA A 265 27.83 -0.31 5.59
N GLY A 266 28.00 -1.22 6.56
CA GLY A 266 29.19 -2.05 6.75
C GLY A 266 29.35 -3.22 5.75
N CYS A 267 28.50 -3.34 4.72
CA CYS A 267 28.61 -4.40 3.72
C CYS A 267 29.97 -4.31 2.97
N PRO A 268 30.82 -5.35 2.98
CA PRO A 268 32.11 -5.32 2.27
C PRO A 268 31.97 -5.07 0.76
N SER A 269 32.93 -4.37 0.17
CA SER A 269 32.94 -4.03 -1.27
C SER A 269 32.79 -5.26 -2.15
N ASP A 270 33.53 -6.33 -1.86
CA ASP A 270 33.55 -7.54 -2.69
C ASP A 270 32.19 -8.24 -2.71
N LEU A 271 31.50 -8.26 -1.57
CA LEU A 271 30.14 -8.80 -1.48
C LEU A 271 29.14 -7.89 -2.22
N ALA A 272 29.27 -6.57 -2.06
CA ALA A 272 28.43 -5.60 -2.76
C ALA A 272 28.58 -5.69 -4.28
N ASP A 273 29.81 -5.76 -4.79
CA ASP A 273 30.12 -5.90 -6.22
C ASP A 273 29.58 -7.20 -6.79
N TRP A 274 29.72 -8.30 -6.06
CA TRP A 274 29.15 -9.58 -6.44
C TRP A 274 27.61 -9.52 -6.49
N LEU A 275 26.96 -8.92 -5.49
CA LEU A 275 25.50 -8.76 -5.46
C LEU A 275 25.00 -7.89 -6.61
N LYS A 276 25.70 -6.78 -6.91
CA LYS A 276 25.39 -5.91 -8.05
C LYS A 276 25.40 -6.67 -9.36
N ALA A 277 26.49 -7.37 -9.64
CA ALA A 277 26.64 -8.17 -10.85
C ALA A 277 25.56 -9.26 -10.93
N LYS A 278 25.30 -9.96 -9.81
CA LYS A 278 24.37 -11.09 -9.80
C LYS A 278 22.90 -10.71 -9.91
N LEU A 279 22.52 -9.56 -9.36
CA LEU A 279 21.16 -9.00 -9.46
C LEU A 279 20.97 -8.10 -10.67
N SER A 280 22.04 -7.86 -11.44
CA SER A 280 22.06 -6.97 -12.60
C SER A 280 21.56 -5.56 -12.26
N VAL A 281 22.05 -5.01 -11.14
CA VAL A 281 21.75 -3.64 -10.69
C VAL A 281 22.95 -2.73 -10.89
N GLU A 282 22.66 -1.49 -11.28
CA GLU A 282 23.68 -0.44 -11.46
C GLU A 282 24.02 0.19 -10.10
N GLU A 283 25.16 0.90 -10.02
CA GLU A 283 25.57 1.58 -8.77
C GLU A 283 24.53 2.62 -8.32
N SER A 284 23.86 3.28 -9.27
CA SER A 284 22.75 4.20 -9.01
C SER A 284 21.55 3.55 -8.33
N ASP A 285 21.46 2.23 -8.33
CA ASP A 285 20.38 1.47 -7.70
C ASP A 285 20.79 0.84 -6.37
N VAL A 286 22.03 1.08 -5.92
CA VAL A 286 22.57 0.56 -4.67
C VAL A 286 22.53 1.60 -3.57
N PHE A 287 21.90 1.24 -2.46
CA PHE A 287 21.73 2.10 -1.30
C PHE A 287 22.41 1.46 -0.09
N ARG A 288 23.48 2.09 0.38
CA ARG A 288 24.15 1.74 1.64
C ARG A 288 23.47 2.51 2.76
N VAL A 289 22.85 1.78 3.69
CA VAL A 289 22.00 2.38 4.72
C VAL A 289 22.67 2.22 6.08
N ASP A 290 22.88 3.35 6.75
CA ASP A 290 23.44 3.42 8.10
C ASP A 290 22.34 3.41 9.17
N ALA A 291 21.45 2.41 9.05
CA ALA A 291 20.31 2.13 9.92
C ALA A 291 19.77 0.72 9.58
N PRO A 292 18.92 0.09 10.42
CA PRO A 292 18.26 -1.15 10.04
C PRO A 292 17.48 -1.01 8.73
N LEU A 293 17.67 -1.93 7.76
CA LEU A 293 17.20 -1.75 6.37
C LEU A 293 15.68 -1.64 6.19
N ARG A 294 14.89 -2.18 7.10
CA ARG A 294 13.42 -2.26 6.96
C ARG A 294 12.72 -1.55 8.11
N LEU A 295 12.97 -0.26 8.29
CA LEU A 295 12.45 0.53 9.42
C LEU A 295 10.92 0.49 9.58
N GLN A 296 10.18 0.17 8.51
CA GLN A 296 8.73 -0.08 8.57
C GLN A 296 8.31 -1.13 9.63
N ASP A 297 9.19 -2.07 9.98
CA ASP A 297 8.87 -3.09 10.99
C ASP A 297 8.79 -2.51 12.40
N LEU A 298 9.35 -1.31 12.66
CA LEU A 298 9.23 -0.63 13.95
C LEU A 298 7.76 -0.40 14.36
N ARG A 299 6.81 -0.45 13.42
CA ARG A 299 5.36 -0.49 13.72
C ARG A 299 4.95 -1.62 14.65
N ALA A 300 5.76 -2.68 14.79
CA ALA A 300 5.54 -3.72 15.79
C ALA A 300 5.45 -3.15 17.22
N PHE A 301 6.07 -2.00 17.48
CA PHE A 301 5.97 -1.31 18.77
C PHE A 301 4.73 -0.44 18.93
N TYR A 302 4.06 -0.09 17.82
CA TYR A 302 2.97 0.89 17.83
C TYR A 302 1.84 0.46 18.77
N ASN A 303 1.38 -0.79 18.72
CA ASN A 303 0.28 -1.29 19.57
C ASN A 303 0.72 -1.95 20.87
N ARG A 304 1.95 -1.73 21.33
CA ARG A 304 2.45 -2.38 22.55
C ARG A 304 1.76 -1.80 23.80
N GLU A 305 1.33 -2.68 24.70
CA GLU A 305 0.71 -2.29 25.98
C GLU A 305 1.70 -1.49 26.86
N GLY A 306 1.17 -0.54 27.64
CA GLY A 306 1.94 0.29 28.56
C GLY A 306 2.63 1.51 27.93
N LEU A 307 2.40 1.76 26.64
CA LEU A 307 2.98 2.89 25.89
C LEU A 307 1.92 3.83 25.29
N ASP A 308 0.70 3.81 25.83
CA ASP A 308 -0.41 4.58 25.28
C ASP A 308 -0.18 6.10 25.37
N HIS A 309 0.62 6.57 26.34
CA HIS A 309 1.03 7.97 26.47
C HIS A 309 1.95 8.46 25.34
N LEU A 310 2.45 7.54 24.50
CA LEU A 310 3.32 7.85 23.35
C LEU A 310 2.56 7.87 22.02
N ARG A 311 1.22 7.77 22.04
CA ARG A 311 0.35 7.88 20.86
C ARG A 311 -0.47 9.15 20.89
N TYR A 312 -1.12 9.46 19.78
CA TYR A 312 -2.23 10.41 19.83
C TYR A 312 -3.35 9.89 20.73
N ALA A 313 -4.06 10.81 21.38
CA ALA A 313 -5.33 10.48 22.01
C ALA A 313 -6.26 9.88 20.93
N PRO A 314 -6.89 8.71 21.19
CA PRO A 314 -7.72 8.07 20.19
C PRO A 314 -8.90 8.98 19.83
N TRP A 315 -9.05 9.26 18.54
CA TRP A 315 -10.24 9.93 18.04
C TRP A 315 -11.42 8.96 18.03
N ILE A 316 -12.50 9.30 18.74
CA ILE A 316 -13.74 8.53 18.75
C ILE A 316 -14.67 9.14 17.69
N PRO A 317 -14.98 8.44 16.59
CA PRO A 317 -15.89 8.96 15.58
C PRO A 317 -17.28 9.22 16.16
N GLN A 318 -17.80 10.40 15.86
CA GLN A 318 -19.09 10.87 16.35
C GLN A 318 -20.24 10.31 15.52
N GLN A 319 -21.41 10.20 16.14
CA GLN A 319 -22.61 9.86 15.40
C GLN A 319 -23.13 11.10 14.67
N ASN A 320 -23.49 10.96 13.39
CA ASN A 320 -24.13 12.04 12.67
C ASN A 320 -25.54 12.29 13.27
N PRO A 321 -25.89 13.53 13.65
CA PRO A 321 -27.15 13.82 14.33
C PRO A 321 -28.40 13.60 13.46
N GLN A 322 -28.24 13.56 12.13
CA GLN A 322 -29.34 13.24 11.20
C GLN A 322 -29.57 11.73 11.07
N LEU A 323 -28.65 10.89 11.57
CA LEU A 323 -28.70 9.44 11.44
C LEU A 323 -29.10 8.79 12.77
N ASP A 324 -30.39 8.85 13.10
CA ASP A 324 -30.97 8.19 14.26
C ASP A 324 -30.94 6.65 14.08
N PRO A 325 -30.27 5.89 14.97
CA PRO A 325 -30.13 4.44 14.86
C PRO A 325 -31.46 3.71 15.05
N THR A 326 -32.49 4.35 15.60
CA THR A 326 -33.81 3.75 15.85
C THR A 326 -34.75 3.85 14.65
N ARG A 327 -34.46 4.73 13.68
CA ARG A 327 -35.29 4.99 12.49
C ARG A 327 -34.65 4.36 11.27
N LYS A 328 -35.42 3.75 10.37
CA LYS A 328 -34.90 3.09 9.15
C LYS A 328 -34.10 4.07 8.28
N MET A 329 -33.04 3.58 7.65
CA MET A 329 -32.16 4.40 6.80
C MET A 329 -32.92 5.05 5.65
N PHE A 330 -33.82 4.33 4.99
CA PHE A 330 -34.60 4.87 3.87
C PHE A 330 -35.50 6.04 4.28
N ASP A 331 -36.11 5.99 5.48
CA ASP A 331 -36.94 7.09 6.00
C ASP A 331 -36.10 8.34 6.30
N LEU A 332 -34.86 8.15 6.77
CA LEU A 332 -33.93 9.23 7.05
C LEU A 332 -33.46 9.91 5.76
N ILE A 333 -33.03 9.12 4.78
CA ILE A 333 -32.61 9.63 3.46
C ILE A 333 -33.82 10.26 2.73
N ALA A 334 -35.02 9.73 2.94
CA ALA A 334 -36.24 10.31 2.38
C ALA A 334 -36.52 11.72 2.95
N ALA A 335 -36.20 11.98 4.21
CA ALA A 335 -36.41 13.28 4.83
C ALA A 335 -35.50 14.38 4.26
N GLY A 336 -34.32 14.02 3.73
CA GLY A 336 -33.41 14.95 3.09
C GLY A 336 -32.03 14.35 2.84
N ASP A 337 -31.22 15.05 2.05
CA ASP A 337 -29.84 14.65 1.79
C ASP A 337 -28.99 14.73 3.08
N ILE A 338 -28.09 13.75 3.25
CA ILE A 338 -27.25 13.62 4.45
C ILE A 338 -25.79 13.51 4.01
N ILE A 339 -24.94 14.40 4.53
CA ILE A 339 -23.50 14.36 4.30
C ILE A 339 -22.83 13.68 5.49
N LEU A 340 -21.91 12.77 5.19
CA LEU A 340 -21.06 12.08 6.14
C LEU A 340 -19.61 12.54 5.97
N SER A 341 -18.93 12.89 7.05
CA SER A 341 -17.52 13.31 7.07
C SER A 341 -16.67 12.32 7.86
N LEU A 342 -15.90 11.50 7.15
CA LEU A 342 -14.98 10.52 7.71
C LEU A 342 -13.59 11.14 7.87
N PRO A 343 -12.77 10.74 8.87
CA PRO A 343 -13.06 9.77 9.93
C PRO A 343 -13.76 10.40 11.15
N PHE A 344 -14.22 11.66 11.04
CA PHE A 344 -14.80 12.42 12.14
C PHE A 344 -16.12 11.81 12.62
N GLU A 345 -16.91 11.29 11.68
CA GLU A 345 -18.16 10.59 11.90
C GLU A 345 -18.02 9.08 11.67
N ARG A 346 -18.94 8.31 12.23
CA ARG A 346 -18.92 6.85 12.11
C ARG A 346 -19.28 6.39 10.69
N PHE A 347 -18.62 5.33 10.24
CA PHE A 347 -18.88 4.67 8.95
C PHE A 347 -20.03 3.65 9.01
N ASP A 348 -20.52 3.30 10.20
CA ASP A 348 -21.58 2.33 10.40
C ASP A 348 -22.90 2.64 9.64
N PRO A 349 -23.30 3.89 9.31
CA PRO A 349 -24.57 4.11 8.61
C PRO A 349 -24.51 3.65 7.15
N VAL A 350 -23.32 3.66 6.53
CA VAL A 350 -23.12 3.16 5.17
C VAL A 350 -23.31 1.64 5.14
N VAL A 351 -22.74 0.94 6.12
CA VAL A 351 -22.91 -0.51 6.28
C VAL A 351 -24.37 -0.83 6.56
N ARG A 352 -24.98 -0.10 7.51
CA ARG A 352 -26.38 -0.24 7.90
C ARG A 352 -27.34 -0.09 6.72
N MET A 353 -27.13 0.89 5.85
CA MET A 353 -27.96 1.08 4.64
C MET A 353 -27.98 -0.19 3.76
N ILE A 354 -26.83 -0.84 3.59
CA ILE A 354 -26.70 -2.05 2.76
C ILE A 354 -27.27 -3.27 3.48
N GLU A 355 -27.09 -3.38 4.80
CA GLU A 355 -27.67 -4.45 5.62
C GLU A 355 -29.20 -4.37 5.64
N GLU A 356 -29.78 -3.19 5.90
CA GLU A 356 -31.22 -2.98 5.83
C GLU A 356 -31.75 -3.28 4.42
N ALA A 357 -31.03 -2.88 3.37
CA ALA A 357 -31.38 -3.20 1.99
C ALA A 357 -31.34 -4.70 1.69
N ALA A 358 -30.46 -5.47 2.33
CA ALA A 358 -30.37 -6.91 2.13
C ALA A 358 -31.62 -7.63 2.67
N ASP A 359 -32.24 -7.11 3.72
CA ASP A 359 -33.33 -7.77 4.44
C ASP A 359 -34.72 -7.19 4.11
N ASP A 360 -34.79 -5.96 3.59
CA ASP A 360 -36.05 -5.30 3.22
C ASP A 360 -36.74 -6.03 2.04
N PRO A 361 -37.99 -6.51 2.17
CA PRO A 361 -38.71 -7.19 1.08
C PRO A 361 -39.07 -6.28 -0.10
N ASP A 362 -39.12 -4.96 0.11
CA ASP A 362 -39.45 -3.99 -0.94
C ASP A 362 -38.22 -3.60 -1.78
N VAL A 363 -37.01 -3.98 -1.36
CA VAL A 363 -35.80 -3.74 -2.15
C VAL A 363 -35.72 -4.72 -3.32
N LEU A 364 -35.64 -4.17 -4.52
CA LEU A 364 -35.62 -4.91 -5.79
C LEU A 364 -34.20 -5.20 -6.25
N ALA A 365 -33.29 -4.24 -6.09
CA ALA A 365 -31.92 -4.36 -6.56
C ALA A 365 -30.91 -3.57 -5.72
N ILE A 366 -29.68 -4.07 -5.68
CA ILE A 366 -28.51 -3.39 -5.08
C ILE A 366 -27.40 -3.38 -6.13
N LYS A 367 -26.90 -2.19 -6.48
CA LYS A 367 -25.75 -2.01 -7.37
C LYS A 367 -24.62 -1.31 -6.61
N GLN A 368 -23.44 -1.92 -6.59
CA GLN A 368 -22.33 -1.47 -5.75
C GLN A 368 -21.01 -1.49 -6.51
N VAL A 369 -20.21 -0.43 -6.39
CA VAL A 369 -18.80 -0.45 -6.79
C VAL A 369 -17.90 -0.86 -5.62
N LEU A 370 -17.04 -1.85 -5.85
CA LEU A 370 -16.08 -2.40 -4.88
C LEU A 370 -14.65 -2.28 -5.45
N TYR A 371 -13.89 -1.33 -4.92
CA TYR A 371 -12.50 -1.09 -5.34
C TYR A 371 -11.49 -1.82 -4.45
N ARG A 372 -11.65 -1.70 -3.12
CA ARG A 372 -10.83 -2.31 -2.05
C ARG A 372 -11.72 -2.62 -0.86
N THR A 373 -11.66 -3.83 -0.31
CA THR A 373 -12.37 -4.18 0.95
C THR A 373 -11.42 -4.90 1.92
N ASN A 374 -11.91 -5.46 3.03
CA ASN A 374 -11.11 -6.23 3.97
C ASN A 374 -11.63 -7.66 4.08
N THR A 375 -10.78 -8.58 4.53
CA THR A 375 -11.19 -9.93 4.92
C THR A 375 -12.27 -9.82 6.00
N GLY A 376 -13.44 -10.41 5.77
CA GLY A 376 -14.58 -10.30 6.69
C GLY A 376 -15.39 -9.00 6.56
N SER A 377 -15.37 -8.34 5.39
CA SER A 377 -16.17 -7.12 5.15
C SER A 377 -17.68 -7.37 5.35
N PRO A 378 -18.36 -6.61 6.24
CA PRO A 378 -19.81 -6.75 6.44
C PRO A 378 -20.61 -6.40 5.18
N ILE A 379 -20.06 -5.54 4.32
CA ILE A 379 -20.67 -5.17 3.03
C ILE A 379 -20.74 -6.38 2.10
N ILE A 380 -19.66 -7.17 2.00
CA ILE A 380 -19.64 -8.38 1.15
C ILE A 380 -20.68 -9.39 1.65
N GLU A 381 -20.81 -9.54 2.96
CA GLU A 381 -21.78 -10.45 3.56
C GLU A 381 -23.23 -9.96 3.37
N ALA A 382 -23.47 -8.66 3.48
CA ALA A 382 -24.78 -8.07 3.20
C ALA A 382 -25.20 -8.24 1.73
N LEU A 383 -24.29 -8.02 0.77
CA LEU A 383 -24.55 -8.26 -0.65
C LEU A 383 -24.84 -9.74 -0.94
N ARG A 384 -24.10 -10.65 -0.29
CA ARG A 384 -24.33 -12.10 -0.36
C ARG A 384 -25.73 -12.45 0.15
N ARG A 385 -26.12 -11.91 1.31
CA ARG A 385 -27.44 -12.12 1.92
C ARG A 385 -28.56 -11.57 1.03
N ALA A 386 -28.38 -10.38 0.45
CA ALA A 386 -29.34 -9.78 -0.47
C ALA A 386 -29.62 -10.68 -1.69
N ALA A 387 -28.57 -11.24 -2.30
CA ALA A 387 -28.71 -12.16 -3.43
C ALA A 387 -29.46 -13.44 -3.04
N LEU A 388 -29.15 -14.02 -1.87
CA LEU A 388 -29.87 -15.17 -1.33
C LEU A 388 -31.35 -14.87 -1.03
N ASN A 389 -31.66 -13.63 -0.65
CA ASN A 389 -33.02 -13.15 -0.46
C ASN A 389 -33.75 -12.81 -1.79
N GLY A 390 -33.18 -13.18 -2.93
CA GLY A 390 -33.80 -13.04 -4.26
C GLY A 390 -33.70 -11.65 -4.89
N LYS A 391 -32.89 -10.75 -4.31
CA LYS A 391 -32.69 -9.40 -4.84
C LYS A 391 -31.72 -9.44 -6.01
N SER A 392 -31.89 -8.55 -6.99
CA SER A 392 -30.92 -8.39 -8.07
C SER A 392 -29.68 -7.64 -7.55
N VAL A 393 -28.57 -8.34 -7.36
CA VAL A 393 -27.33 -7.74 -6.85
C VAL A 393 -26.28 -7.67 -7.94
N THR A 394 -25.78 -6.47 -8.22
CA THR A 394 -24.67 -6.22 -9.15
C THR A 394 -23.48 -5.62 -8.41
N ALA A 395 -22.32 -6.25 -8.52
CA ALA A 395 -21.08 -5.79 -7.91
C ALA A 395 -20.03 -5.52 -8.98
N LEU A 396 -19.62 -4.26 -9.11
CA LEU A 396 -18.52 -3.87 -9.99
C LEU A 396 -17.20 -3.94 -9.22
N ILE A 397 -16.30 -4.83 -9.63
CA ILE A 397 -15.03 -5.08 -8.93
C ILE A 397 -13.84 -4.64 -9.80
N GLU A 398 -13.00 -3.77 -9.26
CA GLU A 398 -11.78 -3.33 -9.92
C GLU A 398 -10.62 -4.30 -9.63
N LEU A 399 -10.36 -5.23 -10.55
CA LEU A 399 -9.25 -6.20 -10.40
C LEU A 399 -7.86 -5.57 -10.56
N LYS A 400 -7.74 -4.38 -11.16
CA LYS A 400 -6.47 -3.65 -11.36
C LYS A 400 -6.15 -2.70 -10.21
N ALA A 401 -6.82 -2.86 -9.07
CA ALA A 401 -6.49 -2.17 -7.83
C ALA A 401 -5.12 -2.67 -7.34
N ARG A 402 -4.13 -1.77 -7.36
CA ARG A 402 -2.73 -2.13 -7.08
C ARG A 402 -2.58 -2.67 -5.65
N PHE A 403 -1.86 -3.79 -5.54
CA PHE A 403 -1.56 -4.54 -4.30
C PHE A 403 -2.74 -5.27 -3.65
N ASP A 404 -3.94 -5.15 -4.21
CA ASP A 404 -5.16 -5.82 -3.74
C ASP A 404 -5.67 -6.86 -4.75
N GLU A 405 -4.97 -7.08 -5.87
CA GLU A 405 -5.47 -7.86 -7.00
C GLU A 405 -5.84 -9.30 -6.59
N ALA A 406 -4.97 -9.99 -5.85
CA ALA A 406 -5.23 -11.36 -5.40
C ALA A 406 -6.49 -11.47 -4.53
N ARG A 407 -6.73 -10.45 -3.70
CA ARG A 407 -7.85 -10.41 -2.76
C ARG A 407 -9.16 -10.06 -3.46
N ASN A 408 -9.12 -9.13 -4.41
CA ASN A 408 -10.27 -8.79 -5.25
C ASN A 408 -10.74 -9.98 -6.08
N ILE A 409 -9.81 -10.81 -6.58
CA ILE A 409 -10.14 -12.07 -7.28
C ILE A 409 -10.87 -13.05 -6.36
N GLU A 410 -10.39 -13.23 -5.13
CA GLU A 410 -11.02 -14.15 -4.18
C GLU A 410 -12.46 -13.73 -3.83
N TRP A 411 -12.70 -12.44 -3.60
CA TRP A 411 -14.05 -11.93 -3.31
C TRP A 411 -15.00 -12.02 -4.49
N ALA A 412 -14.50 -11.75 -5.70
CA ALA A 412 -15.28 -11.87 -6.92
C ALA A 412 -15.86 -13.28 -7.05
N GLU A 413 -15.00 -14.31 -6.93
CA GLU A 413 -15.44 -15.70 -6.97
C GLU A 413 -16.44 -16.04 -5.86
N ARG A 414 -16.24 -15.50 -4.65
CA ARG A 414 -17.16 -15.74 -3.54
C ARG A 414 -18.53 -15.11 -3.79
N LEU A 415 -18.59 -13.90 -4.35
CA LEU A 415 -19.84 -13.22 -4.67
C LEU A 415 -20.59 -13.93 -5.82
N GLU A 416 -19.89 -14.31 -6.89
CA GLU A 416 -20.46 -15.03 -8.03
C GLU A 416 -21.12 -16.35 -7.60
N ARG A 417 -20.45 -17.13 -6.75
CA ARG A 417 -20.99 -18.40 -6.22
C ARG A 417 -22.31 -18.23 -5.44
N ASN A 418 -22.62 -17.03 -4.97
CA ASN A 418 -23.84 -16.74 -4.21
C ASN A 418 -24.89 -15.97 -5.05
N GLY A 419 -24.75 -15.95 -6.38
CA GLY A 419 -25.76 -15.37 -7.27
C GLY A 419 -25.66 -13.86 -7.48
N VAL A 420 -24.59 -13.23 -7.00
CA VAL A 420 -24.29 -11.82 -7.30
C VAL A 420 -23.73 -11.73 -8.72
N GLN A 421 -24.25 -10.80 -9.52
CA GLN A 421 -23.68 -10.48 -10.83
C GLN A 421 -22.40 -9.65 -10.63
N VAL A 422 -21.24 -10.30 -10.74
CA VAL A 422 -19.94 -9.63 -10.66
C VAL A 422 -19.51 -9.16 -12.05
N ILE A 423 -19.04 -7.91 -12.10
CA ILE A 423 -18.60 -7.27 -13.34
C ILE A 423 -17.20 -6.71 -13.13
N TYR A 424 -16.30 -7.03 -14.05
CA TYR A 424 -14.88 -6.69 -13.95
C TYR A 424 -14.56 -5.43 -14.76
N GLY A 425 -14.99 -4.26 -14.27
CA GLY A 425 -14.69 -2.96 -14.88
C GLY A 425 -15.02 -2.88 -16.38
N ILE A 426 -14.44 -1.88 -17.06
CA ILE A 426 -14.48 -1.76 -18.53
C ILE A 426 -13.05 -2.01 -19.04
N LYS A 427 -12.91 -2.67 -20.19
CA LYS A 427 -11.63 -2.90 -20.85
C LYS A 427 -10.86 -1.58 -21.00
N ASP A 428 -9.56 -1.59 -20.71
CA ASP A 428 -8.64 -0.43 -20.79
C ASP A 428 -8.97 0.77 -19.87
N LEU A 429 -10.05 0.68 -19.08
CA LEU A 429 -10.41 1.70 -18.11
C LEU A 429 -10.33 1.15 -16.68
N LYS A 430 -10.14 2.05 -15.72
CA LYS A 430 -10.24 1.73 -14.30
C LYS A 430 -11.50 2.38 -13.73
N THR A 431 -12.27 1.62 -12.97
CA THR A 431 -13.42 2.19 -12.27
C THR A 431 -13.02 2.66 -10.88
N HIS A 432 -12.98 3.98 -10.70
CA HIS A 432 -12.61 4.61 -9.42
C HIS A 432 -13.79 5.31 -8.73
N ALA A 433 -14.99 5.27 -9.30
CA ALA A 433 -16.19 5.83 -8.67
C ALA A 433 -16.59 5.01 -7.42
N LYS A 434 -17.17 5.65 -6.40
CA LYS A 434 -17.69 4.97 -5.21
C LYS A 434 -19.17 5.26 -5.07
N ILE A 435 -19.95 4.38 -5.69
CA ILE A 435 -21.39 4.49 -5.80
C ILE A 435 -22.01 3.21 -5.23
N CYS A 436 -22.93 3.38 -4.30
CA CYS A 436 -23.91 2.40 -3.87
C CYS A 436 -25.27 2.89 -4.31
N MET A 437 -26.06 2.04 -4.97
CA MET A 437 -27.43 2.35 -5.35
C MET A 437 -28.35 1.21 -4.94
N ILE A 438 -29.38 1.55 -4.18
CA ILE A 438 -30.44 0.64 -3.74
C ILE A 438 -31.73 1.07 -4.42
N VAL A 439 -32.35 0.13 -5.13
CA VAL A 439 -33.60 0.32 -5.86
C VAL A 439 -34.72 -0.32 -5.03
N ARG A 440 -35.61 0.50 -4.49
CA ARG A 440 -36.67 0.09 -3.55
C ARG A 440 -38.04 0.44 -4.10
N ARG A 441 -39.01 -0.45 -3.91
CA ARG A 441 -40.43 -0.19 -4.18
C ARG A 441 -41.00 0.67 -3.05
N GLU A 442 -41.65 1.77 -3.43
CA GLU A 442 -42.37 2.68 -2.55
C GLU A 442 -43.83 2.81 -3.05
N ALA A 443 -44.68 3.50 -2.29
CA ALA A 443 -46.10 3.64 -2.61
C ALA A 443 -46.37 4.23 -4.03
N GLU A 444 -45.54 5.18 -4.46
CA GLU A 444 -45.72 5.89 -5.74
C GLU A 444 -44.89 5.31 -6.90
N GLY A 445 -44.12 4.25 -6.65
CA GLY A 445 -43.28 3.63 -7.67
C GLY A 445 -41.93 3.17 -7.14
N VAL A 446 -40.92 3.20 -8.00
CA VAL A 446 -39.57 2.75 -7.64
C VAL A 446 -38.68 3.96 -7.34
N VAL A 447 -38.08 3.96 -6.16
CA VAL A 447 -37.16 5.01 -5.71
C VAL A 447 -35.73 4.47 -5.66
N ARG A 448 -34.76 5.36 -5.94
CA ARG A 448 -33.33 5.05 -5.91
C ARG A 448 -32.71 5.78 -4.73
N TYR A 449 -32.24 5.01 -3.76
CA TYR A 449 -31.44 5.51 -2.65
C TYR A 449 -29.97 5.32 -2.98
N LEU A 450 -29.19 6.38 -2.83
CA LEU A 450 -27.79 6.42 -3.23
C LEU A 450 -26.90 6.71 -2.03
N HIS A 451 -25.71 6.13 -2.07
CA HIS A 451 -24.55 6.66 -1.37
C HIS A 451 -23.42 6.92 -2.37
N LEU A 452 -22.94 8.17 -2.42
CA LEU A 452 -21.81 8.61 -3.24
C LEU A 452 -20.67 9.00 -2.32
N ALA A 453 -19.45 8.56 -2.59
CA ALA A 453 -18.30 8.87 -1.73
C ALA A 453 -17.03 9.24 -2.50
N THR A 454 -16.17 10.01 -1.83
CA THR A 454 -14.77 10.19 -2.26
C THR A 454 -13.92 8.95 -1.93
N GLY A 455 -14.24 8.29 -0.81
CA GLY A 455 -13.52 7.17 -0.24
C GLY A 455 -14.07 5.79 -0.58
N ASN A 456 -13.24 4.76 -0.39
CA ASN A 456 -13.62 3.35 -0.59
C ASN A 456 -14.60 2.84 0.46
N TYR A 457 -15.38 1.82 0.09
CA TYR A 457 -16.25 1.09 1.01
C TYR A 457 -15.46 0.09 1.90
N ASN A 458 -14.60 0.63 2.75
CA ASN A 458 -13.72 -0.13 3.63
C ASN A 458 -13.66 0.46 5.05
N VAL A 459 -14.11 -0.33 6.02
CA VAL A 459 -14.27 0.05 7.43
C VAL A 459 -12.94 0.36 8.12
N SER A 460 -11.83 -0.28 7.74
CA SER A 460 -10.54 0.04 8.38
C SER A 460 -9.98 1.35 7.85
N THR A 461 -10.09 1.58 6.54
CA THR A 461 -9.56 2.78 5.92
C THR A 461 -10.41 4.00 6.23
N SER A 462 -11.71 3.85 6.46
CA SER A 462 -12.59 4.97 6.86
C SER A 462 -12.24 5.60 8.21
N ARG A 463 -11.39 4.96 9.02
CA ARG A 463 -10.86 5.52 10.27
C ARG A 463 -9.53 6.28 10.08
N LEU A 464 -8.92 6.17 8.90
CA LEU A 464 -7.59 6.70 8.59
C LEU A 464 -7.64 7.80 7.52
N TYR A 465 -8.53 7.67 6.53
CA TYR A 465 -8.65 8.64 5.45
C TYR A 465 -9.77 9.64 5.72
N THR A 466 -9.52 10.88 5.31
CA THR A 466 -10.53 11.93 5.28
C THR A 466 -11.34 11.82 4.01
N ASP A 467 -12.63 11.52 4.14
CA ASP A 467 -13.53 11.28 3.03
C ASP A 467 -14.90 11.89 3.29
N VAL A 468 -15.61 12.23 2.21
CA VAL A 468 -16.99 12.72 2.26
C VAL A 468 -17.91 11.73 1.57
N GLY A 469 -19.00 11.39 2.24
CA GLY A 469 -20.12 10.59 1.73
C GLY A 469 -21.39 11.42 1.61
N LEU A 470 -22.21 11.15 0.61
CA LEU A 470 -23.52 11.75 0.41
C LEU A 470 -24.56 10.64 0.31
N PHE A 471 -25.52 10.62 1.24
CA PHE A 471 -26.75 9.88 1.09
C PHE A 471 -27.81 10.78 0.45
N THR A 472 -28.47 10.28 -0.60
CA THR A 472 -29.49 11.04 -1.32
C THR A 472 -30.53 10.11 -1.94
N ARG A 473 -31.75 10.63 -2.12
CA ARG A 473 -32.78 10.05 -2.99
C ARG A 473 -33.15 10.97 -4.16
N ASN A 474 -32.27 11.92 -4.50
CA ASN A 474 -32.50 12.84 -5.60
C ASN A 474 -32.68 12.07 -6.92
N ASP A 475 -33.82 12.25 -7.58
CA ASP A 475 -34.17 11.49 -8.77
C ASP A 475 -33.20 11.70 -9.94
N GLU A 476 -32.68 12.92 -10.13
CA GLU A 476 -31.74 13.20 -11.23
C GLU A 476 -30.40 12.52 -11.00
N ILE A 477 -29.88 12.56 -9.77
CA ILE A 477 -28.65 11.83 -9.40
C ILE A 477 -28.89 10.31 -9.50
N GLY A 478 -30.08 9.83 -9.10
CA GLY A 478 -30.49 8.43 -9.23
C GLY A 478 -30.53 7.94 -10.67
N LEU A 479 -31.04 8.76 -11.58
CA LEU A 479 -31.06 8.49 -13.02
C LEU A 479 -29.64 8.43 -13.59
N ASP A 480 -28.79 9.40 -13.26
CA ASP A 480 -27.39 9.41 -13.70
C ASP A 480 -26.62 8.18 -13.19
N ALA A 481 -26.78 7.83 -11.91
CA ALA A 481 -26.17 6.63 -11.33
C ALA A 481 -26.66 5.34 -12.01
N SER A 482 -27.94 5.28 -12.39
CA SER A 482 -28.47 4.16 -13.18
C SER A 482 -27.85 4.09 -14.56
N GLY A 483 -27.71 5.24 -15.23
CA GLY A 483 -27.02 5.39 -16.52
C GLY A 483 -25.58 4.90 -16.44
N PHE A 484 -24.84 5.33 -15.43
CA PHE A 484 -23.49 4.86 -15.14
C PHE A 484 -23.42 3.34 -15.03
N PHE A 485 -24.23 2.71 -14.17
CA PHE A 485 -24.21 1.26 -14.04
C PHE A 485 -24.59 0.56 -15.34
N ASN A 486 -25.57 1.05 -16.09
CA ASN A 486 -25.97 0.42 -17.34
C ASN A 486 -24.87 0.51 -18.42
N ALA A 487 -24.18 1.65 -18.51
CA ALA A 487 -23.07 1.83 -19.44
C ALA A 487 -21.85 0.98 -19.08
N VAL A 488 -21.59 0.78 -17.78
CA VAL A 488 -20.47 -0.06 -17.32
C VAL A 488 -20.79 -1.55 -17.42
N CYS A 489 -22.04 -1.93 -17.13
CA CYS A 489 -22.45 -3.34 -17.01
C CYS A 489 -22.97 -3.95 -18.31
N GLY A 490 -23.34 -3.13 -19.30
CA GLY A 490 -23.89 -3.57 -20.58
C GLY A 490 -23.19 -2.90 -21.76
N TYR A 491 -23.57 -3.31 -22.97
CA TYR A 491 -23.08 -2.70 -24.22
C TYR A 491 -23.79 -1.37 -24.55
N SER A 492 -24.19 -0.60 -23.54
CA SER A 492 -24.92 0.65 -23.72
C SER A 492 -23.97 1.82 -23.92
N GLU A 493 -24.29 2.71 -24.86
CA GLU A 493 -23.57 3.97 -24.99
C GLU A 493 -23.86 4.88 -23.78
N PRO A 494 -22.82 5.46 -23.14
CA PRO A 494 -22.99 6.40 -22.06
C PRO A 494 -23.86 7.58 -22.50
N GLN A 495 -24.94 7.82 -21.77
CA GLN A 495 -25.82 8.96 -22.04
C GLN A 495 -25.34 10.21 -21.29
N PRO A 496 -25.65 11.42 -21.77
CA PRO A 496 -25.37 12.65 -21.04
C PRO A 496 -26.06 12.62 -19.68
N HIS A 497 -25.29 12.86 -18.63
CA HIS A 497 -25.79 12.97 -17.27
C HIS A 497 -26.31 14.39 -16.99
N ARG A 498 -27.24 14.52 -16.04
CA ARG A 498 -27.86 15.80 -15.68
C ARG A 498 -27.10 16.53 -14.57
N ARG A 499 -26.58 15.78 -13.60
CA ARG A 499 -25.97 16.27 -12.37
C ARG A 499 -24.57 15.73 -12.17
N LEU A 500 -24.34 14.45 -12.46
CA LEU A 500 -23.02 13.83 -12.32
C LEU A 500 -22.16 14.11 -13.55
N SER A 501 -20.86 14.29 -13.34
CA SER A 501 -19.87 14.24 -14.42
C SER A 501 -18.96 13.02 -14.23
N GLN A 502 -18.54 12.43 -15.34
CA GLN A 502 -17.79 11.17 -15.37
C GLN A 502 -16.59 11.25 -16.30
N ALA A 503 -15.45 10.75 -15.82
CA ALA A 503 -14.30 10.49 -16.67
C ALA A 503 -14.48 9.15 -17.41
N PRO A 504 -14.04 9.02 -18.67
CA PRO A 504 -13.33 10.03 -19.48
C PRO A 504 -14.25 10.89 -20.37
N ILE A 505 -15.57 10.92 -20.12
CA ILE A 505 -16.57 11.44 -21.07
C ILE A 505 -16.68 12.98 -21.01
N ASP A 506 -17.16 13.54 -19.90
CA ASP A 506 -17.51 14.97 -19.81
C ASP A 506 -16.75 15.72 -18.70
N LEU A 507 -16.11 15.01 -17.76
CA LEU A 507 -15.52 15.63 -16.57
C LEU A 507 -14.49 16.73 -16.89
N ARG A 508 -13.66 16.54 -17.92
CA ARG A 508 -12.64 17.54 -18.31
C ARG A 508 -13.29 18.82 -18.84
N GLU A 509 -14.25 18.67 -19.74
CA GLU A 509 -14.98 19.80 -20.33
C GLU A 509 -15.71 20.57 -19.25
N ARG A 510 -16.39 19.85 -18.35
CA ARG A 510 -17.10 20.45 -17.22
C ARG A 510 -16.18 21.25 -16.30
N LEU A 511 -14.99 20.74 -15.98
CA LEU A 511 -14.02 21.47 -15.16
C LEU A 511 -13.53 22.74 -15.85
N LEU A 512 -13.27 22.69 -17.16
CA LEU A 512 -12.85 23.86 -17.94
C LEU A 512 -13.95 24.92 -18.03
N GLU A 513 -15.21 24.51 -18.17
CA GLU A 513 -16.36 25.41 -18.12
C GLU A 513 -16.44 26.15 -16.78
N LEU A 514 -16.32 25.43 -15.67
CA LEU A 514 -16.37 26.01 -14.32
C LEU A 514 -15.23 27.03 -14.11
N ILE A 515 -14.00 26.69 -14.50
CA ILE A 515 -12.85 27.59 -14.43
C ILE A 515 -13.06 28.84 -15.31
N SER A 516 -13.58 28.64 -16.52
CA SER A 516 -13.85 29.73 -17.47
C SER A 516 -14.96 30.66 -16.95
N ALA A 517 -15.98 30.12 -16.29
CA ALA A 517 -17.04 30.90 -15.67
C ALA A 517 -16.49 31.82 -14.57
N GLU A 518 -15.68 31.30 -13.65
CA GLU A 518 -15.03 32.11 -12.60
C GLU A 518 -14.07 33.17 -13.20
N THR A 519 -13.36 32.81 -14.27
CA THR A 519 -12.50 33.74 -15.01
C THR A 519 -13.30 34.90 -15.61
N ALA A 520 -14.46 34.60 -16.21
CA ALA A 520 -15.34 35.61 -16.79
C ALA A 520 -15.97 36.52 -15.72
N GLN A 521 -16.41 35.95 -14.59
CA GLN A 521 -16.90 36.73 -13.44
C GLN A 521 -15.83 37.71 -12.95
N ARG A 522 -14.58 37.25 -12.82
CA ARG A 522 -13.49 38.12 -12.39
C ARG A 522 -13.18 39.22 -13.39
N ALA A 523 -13.21 38.92 -14.69
CA ALA A 523 -12.97 39.91 -15.75
C ALA A 523 -14.02 41.04 -15.75
N GLN A 524 -15.24 40.75 -15.30
CA GLN A 524 -16.32 41.73 -15.14
C GLN A 524 -16.24 42.51 -13.80
N GLY A 525 -15.19 42.29 -13.00
CA GLY A 525 -14.99 42.96 -11.71
C GLY A 525 -15.73 42.33 -10.54
N HIS A 526 -16.42 41.20 -10.74
CA HIS A 526 -17.09 40.48 -9.66
C HIS A 526 -16.10 39.69 -8.79
N LYS A 527 -16.58 39.24 -7.62
CA LYS A 527 -15.87 38.26 -6.80
C LYS A 527 -15.93 36.91 -7.51
N ALA A 528 -14.79 36.23 -7.59
CA ALA A 528 -14.65 34.92 -8.21
C ALA A 528 -13.70 34.07 -7.36
N ARG A 529 -13.94 32.75 -7.31
CA ARG A 529 -13.12 31.78 -6.56
C ARG A 529 -13.28 30.38 -7.15
N ILE A 530 -12.16 29.66 -7.21
CA ILE A 530 -12.11 28.21 -7.46
C ILE A 530 -11.84 27.50 -6.12
#